data_AF-R9ACK5-F1
#
_entry.id   AF-R9ACK5-F1
#
_cell.length_a   1.000
_cell.length_b   1.000
_cell.length_c   1.000
_cell.angle_alpha   90.00
_cell.angle_beta   90.00
_cell.angle_gamma   90.00
#
_symmetry.space_group_name_H-M   'P 1'
#
loop_
_entity.id
_entity.type
_entity.pdbx_description
1 polymer ?
#
loop_
_entity_poly.entity_id
_entity_poly.type
_entity_poly.pdbx_seq_one_letter_code
_entity_poly.pdbx_strand_id
1 'polypeptide(L)'
;MISRFRRGANTASLFEKFTGVNLRRAKNLPRSVRWLYDELELESEELNKNNKIWQKYRQCIDSNQAGFLPLSIHQFVLQRCTNSPPKKFDRNVIERYLHNQDRLRFIIDQMRIHNHSPSLEDYKFILNRFSLMGSRSGCRRIMREILDSGLPIDAACYNSTLMGYVRWIHRQNRNNHKDPRPQRIISAEISGLLEEMANKSIQPNQDTYNYVLSILKDIHDFDGLNQLLQSTYGIDIYNPDHQPIQFLDFLSQNPHISPPKVSPSVLRSIVDAVGNHSNLSTLISVFEALVNPIKTDGVQTYVWKTTPEEESSETVAVNGKNLSVTVFDRLLYHVTRQGPSFLAKHYIRYIISACKEERVANAAFRKNLLETATIDTLKYKHIKIPRIFFSAQLLTSIRLGLLDHHYQKMGVIKYMLEQLPFIMKEQAKEHDELREWMKAYEEKIVHLLNSDQGRALDDSTFNNLTTKLDTDLRIINDRTSTLKLHNRLLNVAGNTWMPQVWAQVAARRRQSRANVRMIAAKEERDAQLRNKMEQDYFVGASAPVT
;
A
#
# COMPACT_ATOMS: atom_id res chain seq x y z
N MET A 1 -33.47 -0.36 14.44
CA MET A 1 -34.55 -1.27 13.97
C MET A 1 -34.02 -2.62 13.47
N ILE A 2 -32.92 -2.70 12.72
CA ILE A 2 -32.42 -3.93 12.06
C ILE A 2 -31.87 -5.02 13.02
N SER A 3 -31.38 -4.65 14.20
CA SER A 3 -30.78 -5.62 15.15
C SER A 3 -31.76 -6.56 15.85
N ARG A 4 -33.08 -6.32 15.78
CA ARG A 4 -34.10 -7.11 16.49
C ARG A 4 -34.55 -8.39 15.76
N PHE A 5 -34.22 -8.58 14.48
CA PHE A 5 -34.67 -9.74 13.69
C PHE A 5 -33.74 -10.98 13.73
N ARG A 6 -32.58 -10.95 14.40
CA ARG A 6 -31.55 -12.01 14.30
C ARG A 6 -31.62 -13.15 15.34
N ARG A 7 -32.58 -13.18 16.26
CA ARG A 7 -32.64 -14.20 17.33
C ARG A 7 -33.69 -15.27 17.00
N GLY A 8 -33.30 -16.34 16.30
CA GLY A 8 -34.22 -17.46 16.06
C GLY A 8 -33.70 -18.66 15.26
N ALA A 9 -32.58 -18.55 14.55
CA ALA A 9 -32.06 -19.68 13.78
C ALA A 9 -31.11 -20.55 14.63
N ASN A 10 -31.43 -21.85 14.75
CA ASN A 10 -30.50 -22.90 15.17
C ASN A 10 -29.31 -22.91 14.20
N THR A 11 -28.28 -22.13 14.49
CA THR A 11 -27.09 -22.07 13.65
C THR A 11 -26.17 -23.21 14.04
N ALA A 12 -25.89 -24.12 13.09
CA ALA A 12 -24.83 -25.10 13.22
C ALA A 12 -23.55 -24.43 13.71
N SER A 13 -22.83 -25.08 14.63
CA SER A 13 -21.63 -24.48 15.22
C SER A 13 -20.59 -24.22 14.14
N LEU A 14 -19.73 -23.21 14.35
CA LEU A 14 -18.66 -22.87 13.40
C LEU A 14 -17.76 -24.08 13.09
N PHE A 15 -17.63 -24.99 14.05
CA PHE A 15 -16.89 -26.24 13.92
C PHE A 15 -17.63 -27.25 13.02
N GLU A 16 -18.93 -27.46 13.26
CA GLU A 16 -19.77 -28.35 12.43
C GLU A 16 -19.82 -27.86 10.98
N LYS A 17 -19.89 -26.53 10.77
CA LYS A 17 -19.80 -25.92 9.44
C LYS A 17 -18.46 -26.17 8.76
N PHE A 18 -17.37 -26.22 9.52
CA PHE A 18 -16.03 -26.37 8.98
C PHE A 18 -15.67 -27.83 8.68
N THR A 19 -16.05 -28.74 9.56
CA THR A 19 -15.66 -30.16 9.46
C THR A 19 -16.75 -31.06 8.89
N GLY A 20 -18.01 -30.61 8.86
CA GLY A 20 -19.16 -31.45 8.53
C GLY A 20 -19.50 -32.50 9.61
N VAL A 21 -18.76 -32.53 10.73
CA VAL A 21 -18.94 -33.53 11.78
C VAL A 21 -19.84 -32.99 12.88
N ASN A 22 -21.01 -33.60 13.06
CA ASN A 22 -21.88 -33.31 14.18
C ASN A 22 -21.37 -34.03 15.46
N LEU A 23 -20.75 -33.25 16.34
CA LEU A 23 -20.09 -33.76 17.55
C LEU A 23 -21.04 -34.45 18.54
N ARG A 24 -22.32 -34.08 18.54
CA ARG A 24 -23.33 -34.73 19.39
C ARG A 24 -23.54 -36.20 19.00
N ARG A 25 -23.13 -36.61 17.79
CA ARG A 25 -23.24 -37.98 17.29
C ARG A 25 -21.95 -38.80 17.40
N ALA A 26 -20.79 -38.19 17.65
CA ALA A 26 -19.50 -38.87 17.73
C ALA A 26 -19.23 -39.48 19.13
N LYS A 27 -20.02 -40.49 19.54
CA LYS A 27 -19.93 -41.10 20.89
C LYS A 27 -18.65 -41.93 21.14
N ASN A 28 -17.91 -42.29 20.08
CA ASN A 28 -16.79 -43.26 20.15
C ASN A 28 -15.40 -42.62 20.22
N LEU A 29 -15.29 -41.29 20.34
CA LEU A 29 -14.00 -40.62 20.42
C LEU A 29 -13.41 -40.73 21.84
N PRO A 30 -12.08 -40.89 21.99
CA PRO A 30 -11.41 -40.84 23.29
C PRO A 30 -11.80 -39.58 24.08
N ARG A 31 -11.93 -39.68 25.40
CA ARG A 31 -12.42 -38.60 26.27
C ARG A 31 -11.61 -37.29 26.11
N SER A 32 -10.31 -37.41 25.94
CA SER A 32 -9.39 -36.29 25.71
C SER A 32 -9.59 -35.61 24.35
N VAL A 33 -9.88 -36.39 23.32
CA VAL A 33 -10.21 -35.92 21.98
C VAL A 33 -11.54 -35.18 22.04
N ARG A 34 -12.56 -35.79 22.65
CA ARG A 34 -13.88 -35.16 22.90
C ARG A 34 -13.77 -33.86 23.70
N TRP A 35 -12.90 -33.82 24.70
CA TRP A 35 -12.64 -32.62 25.49
C TRP A 35 -11.97 -31.51 24.67
N LEU A 36 -11.03 -31.83 23.77
CA LEU A 36 -10.50 -30.87 22.82
C LEU A 36 -11.63 -30.30 21.94
N TYR A 37 -12.54 -31.16 21.46
CA TYR A 37 -13.70 -30.72 20.68
C TYR A 37 -14.65 -29.78 21.44
N ASP A 38 -15.06 -30.16 22.66
CA ASP A 38 -15.99 -29.38 23.48
C ASP A 38 -15.40 -27.99 23.79
N GLU A 39 -14.09 -27.90 24.01
CA GLU A 39 -13.49 -26.60 24.30
C GLU A 39 -13.21 -25.74 23.06
N LEU A 40 -12.88 -26.36 21.92
CA LEU A 40 -12.76 -25.62 20.66
C LEU A 40 -14.10 -25.00 20.25
N GLU A 41 -15.22 -25.58 20.68
CA GLU A 41 -16.58 -25.07 20.49
C GLU A 41 -16.92 -23.93 21.46
N LEU A 42 -16.53 -24.03 22.74
CA LEU A 42 -16.82 -23.02 23.77
C LEU A 42 -15.97 -21.75 23.65
N GLU A 43 -14.68 -21.84 23.30
CA GLU A 43 -13.76 -20.70 23.36
C GLU A 43 -13.82 -19.78 22.12
N SER A 44 -14.99 -19.60 21.50
CA SER A 44 -15.09 -18.87 20.24
C SER A 44 -14.81 -17.35 20.33
N GLU A 45 -14.84 -16.75 21.52
CA GLU A 45 -14.89 -15.28 21.70
C GLU A 45 -13.71 -14.63 22.49
N GLU A 46 -12.77 -15.38 23.10
CA GLU A 46 -11.74 -14.78 23.98
C GLU A 46 -10.41 -14.39 23.29
N LEU A 47 -9.77 -13.28 23.72
CA LEU A 47 -8.52 -12.72 23.16
C LEU A 47 -7.27 -13.61 23.34
N ASN A 48 -7.29 -14.61 24.24
CA ASN A 48 -6.19 -15.55 24.52
C ASN A 48 -6.40 -16.96 23.93
N LYS A 49 -7.46 -17.14 23.13
CA LYS A 49 -7.88 -18.42 22.54
C LYS A 49 -6.73 -19.20 21.90
N ASN A 50 -5.88 -18.55 21.12
CA ASN A 50 -4.95 -19.24 20.24
C ASN A 50 -3.83 -19.97 21.01
N ASN A 51 -3.39 -19.42 22.14
CA ASN A 51 -2.42 -20.07 23.01
C ASN A 51 -3.03 -21.26 23.76
N LYS A 52 -4.29 -21.15 24.22
CA LYS A 52 -5.00 -22.24 24.87
C LYS A 52 -5.22 -23.41 23.90
N ILE A 53 -5.72 -23.13 22.68
CA ILE A 53 -5.88 -24.14 21.62
C ILE A 53 -4.56 -24.86 21.34
N TRP A 54 -3.48 -24.09 21.20
CA TRP A 54 -2.16 -24.66 20.97
C TRP A 54 -1.68 -25.55 22.13
N GLN A 55 -1.81 -25.08 23.38
CA GLN A 55 -1.40 -25.85 24.56
C GLN A 55 -2.19 -27.15 24.68
N LYS A 56 -3.50 -27.11 24.42
CA LYS A 56 -4.36 -28.31 24.46
C LYS A 56 -4.04 -29.28 23.35
N TYR A 57 -3.87 -28.78 22.12
CA TYR A 57 -3.42 -29.61 21.01
C TYR A 57 -2.09 -30.28 21.37
N ARG A 58 -1.13 -29.53 21.91
CA ARG A 58 0.16 -30.08 22.35
C ARG A 58 0.00 -31.14 23.44
N GLN A 59 -0.85 -30.92 24.44
CA GLN A 59 -1.15 -31.93 25.46
C GLN A 59 -1.74 -33.22 24.87
N CYS A 60 -2.60 -33.12 23.85
CA CYS A 60 -3.12 -34.29 23.12
C CYS A 60 -2.03 -35.02 22.31
N ILE A 61 -1.06 -34.28 21.77
CA ILE A 61 0.09 -34.88 21.10
C ILE A 61 1.00 -35.58 22.10
N ASP A 62 1.35 -34.89 23.19
CA ASP A 62 2.25 -35.39 24.25
C ASP A 62 1.65 -36.61 24.98
N SER A 63 0.33 -36.73 25.07
CA SER A 63 -0.36 -37.90 25.65
C SER A 63 -0.42 -39.13 24.72
N ASN A 64 0.26 -39.09 23.57
CA ASN A 64 0.29 -40.14 22.55
C ASN A 64 -1.08 -40.49 21.95
N GLN A 65 -2.04 -39.56 22.04
CA GLN A 65 -3.37 -39.72 21.45
C GLN A 65 -3.47 -39.15 20.04
N ALA A 66 -2.35 -38.63 19.55
CA ALA A 66 -2.22 -37.99 18.25
C ALA A 66 -2.58 -38.90 17.07
N GLY A 67 -2.29 -40.20 17.17
CA GLY A 67 -2.62 -41.19 16.14
C GLY A 67 -4.11 -41.35 15.87
N PHE A 68 -4.98 -40.88 16.78
CA PHE A 68 -6.43 -40.94 16.62
C PHE A 68 -7.04 -39.61 16.17
N LEU A 69 -6.24 -38.55 15.99
CA LEU A 69 -6.76 -37.26 15.57
C LEU A 69 -7.07 -37.26 14.06
N PRO A 70 -8.32 -36.96 13.65
CA PRO A 70 -8.63 -36.79 12.25
C PRO A 70 -7.87 -35.61 11.64
N LEU A 71 -7.56 -35.68 10.33
CA LEU A 71 -6.92 -34.58 9.59
C LEU A 71 -7.64 -33.24 9.79
N SER A 72 -8.97 -33.24 9.80
CA SER A 72 -9.79 -32.04 10.00
C SER A 72 -9.50 -31.31 11.32
N ILE A 73 -9.06 -32.02 12.36
CA ILE A 73 -8.63 -31.40 13.63
C ILE A 73 -7.28 -30.74 13.50
N HIS A 74 -6.31 -31.40 12.87
CA HIS A 74 -5.01 -30.78 12.61
C HIS A 74 -5.19 -29.50 11.78
N GLN A 75 -6.04 -29.53 10.75
CA GLN A 75 -6.35 -28.37 9.91
C GLN A 75 -7.07 -27.27 10.69
N PHE A 76 -8.04 -27.63 11.55
CA PHE A 76 -8.72 -26.67 12.41
C PHE A 76 -7.74 -25.98 13.38
N VAL A 77 -6.86 -26.76 14.03
CA VAL A 77 -5.83 -26.22 14.91
C VAL A 77 -4.86 -25.36 14.13
N LEU A 78 -4.44 -25.76 12.93
CA LEU A 78 -3.59 -24.95 12.04
C LEU A 78 -4.20 -23.56 11.81
N GLN A 79 -5.48 -23.51 11.47
CA GLN A 79 -6.19 -22.26 11.20
C GLN A 79 -6.42 -21.40 12.43
N ARG A 80 -6.62 -22.01 13.61
CA ARG A 80 -7.01 -21.32 14.85
C ARG A 80 -5.87 -21.06 15.82
N CYS A 81 -4.75 -21.76 15.73
CA CYS A 81 -3.60 -21.54 16.63
C CYS A 81 -2.80 -20.26 16.30
N THR A 82 -3.18 -19.54 15.24
CA THR A 82 -2.53 -18.30 14.81
C THR A 82 -3.41 -17.08 15.01
N ASN A 83 -2.82 -16.03 15.57
CA ASN A 83 -3.46 -14.72 15.66
C ASN A 83 -3.69 -14.15 14.25
N SER A 84 -4.82 -13.47 14.05
CA SER A 84 -5.05 -12.67 12.85
C SER A 84 -3.92 -11.64 12.74
N PRO A 85 -3.24 -11.54 11.59
CA PRO A 85 -2.07 -10.69 11.42
C PRO A 85 -2.37 -9.27 11.92
N PRO A 86 -1.42 -8.64 12.62
CA PRO A 86 -1.67 -7.32 13.17
C PRO A 86 -1.85 -6.33 12.02
N LYS A 87 -2.82 -5.42 12.15
CA LYS A 87 -3.01 -4.34 11.17
C LYS A 87 -1.79 -3.40 11.11
N LYS A 88 -1.05 -3.29 12.22
CA LYS A 88 0.17 -2.48 12.32
C LYS A 88 1.36 -3.37 12.64
N PHE A 89 2.40 -3.25 11.83
CA PHE A 89 3.68 -3.91 12.02
C PHE A 89 4.52 -3.20 13.07
N ASP A 90 4.33 -3.59 14.31
CA ASP A 90 5.23 -3.22 15.41
C ASP A 90 6.21 -4.38 15.67
N ARG A 91 7.47 -4.06 15.98
CA ARG A 91 8.57 -5.01 16.20
C ARG A 91 8.20 -6.04 17.27
N ASN A 92 7.66 -5.59 18.39
CA ASN A 92 7.24 -6.45 19.51
C ASN A 92 6.10 -7.40 19.13
N VAL A 93 5.30 -7.02 18.12
CA VAL A 93 4.26 -7.89 17.61
C VAL A 93 4.87 -8.90 16.65
N ILE A 94 5.79 -8.50 15.77
CA ILE A 94 6.47 -9.42 14.84
C ILE A 94 7.20 -10.54 15.60
N GLU A 95 7.96 -10.21 16.65
CA GLU A 95 8.70 -11.20 17.45
C GLU A 95 7.76 -12.24 18.06
N ARG A 96 6.61 -11.81 18.61
CA ARG A 96 5.57 -12.73 19.10
C ARG A 96 5.00 -13.63 18.01
N TYR A 97 4.94 -13.16 16.76
CA TYR A 97 4.48 -13.97 15.64
C TYR A 97 5.53 -14.93 15.10
N LEU A 98 6.82 -14.68 15.29
CA LEU A 98 7.87 -15.62 14.89
C LEU A 98 7.71 -16.95 15.63
N HIS A 99 7.29 -16.95 16.90
CA HIS A 99 6.96 -18.17 17.64
C HIS A 99 5.82 -18.99 17.04
N ASN A 100 4.92 -18.37 16.27
CA ASN A 100 3.86 -19.11 15.58
C ASN A 100 4.40 -19.91 14.39
N GLN A 101 5.62 -19.64 13.90
CA GLN A 101 6.20 -20.40 12.79
C GLN A 101 6.50 -21.84 13.20
N ASP A 102 7.07 -22.02 14.39
CA ASP A 102 7.39 -23.34 14.92
C ASP A 102 6.10 -24.14 15.17
N ARG A 103 5.05 -23.47 15.66
CA ARG A 103 3.73 -24.11 15.86
C ARG A 103 3.13 -24.60 14.55
N LEU A 104 3.10 -23.75 13.52
CA LEU A 104 2.54 -24.09 12.22
C LEU A 104 3.27 -25.26 11.56
N ARG A 105 4.61 -25.26 11.65
CA ARG A 105 5.44 -26.35 11.11
C ARG A 105 5.25 -27.63 11.90
N PHE A 106 5.22 -27.54 13.23
CA PHE A 106 4.94 -28.67 14.09
C PHE A 106 3.60 -29.33 13.74
N ILE A 107 2.54 -28.57 13.48
CA ILE A 107 1.23 -29.14 13.11
C ILE A 107 1.31 -29.92 11.81
N ILE A 108 1.99 -29.39 10.78
CA ILE A 108 2.21 -30.11 9.51
C ILE A 108 3.05 -31.36 9.72
N ASP A 109 4.10 -31.28 10.53
CA ASP A 109 4.94 -32.44 10.83
C ASP A 109 4.14 -33.52 11.57
N GLN A 110 3.25 -33.14 12.49
CA GLN A 110 2.32 -34.08 13.14
C GLN A 110 1.33 -34.70 12.14
N MET A 111 0.78 -33.94 11.19
CA MET A 111 -0.06 -34.52 10.13
C MET A 111 0.71 -35.64 9.39
N ARG A 112 1.97 -35.37 8.99
CA ARG A 112 2.81 -36.34 8.28
C ARG A 112 3.16 -37.55 9.14
N ILE A 113 3.54 -37.34 10.41
CA ILE A 113 3.87 -38.42 11.37
C ILE A 113 2.68 -39.38 11.55
N HIS A 114 1.45 -38.86 11.49
CA HIS A 114 0.23 -39.67 11.58
C HIS A 114 -0.31 -40.13 10.22
N ASN A 115 0.56 -40.19 9.20
CA ASN A 115 0.25 -40.65 7.84
C ASN A 115 -0.86 -39.85 7.14
N HIS A 116 -1.13 -38.62 7.59
CA HIS A 116 -1.97 -37.70 6.85
C HIS A 116 -1.12 -36.95 5.82
N SER A 117 -1.70 -36.70 4.65
CA SER A 117 -1.06 -35.89 3.60
C SER A 117 -1.60 -34.45 3.66
N PRO A 118 -0.80 -33.45 4.07
CA PRO A 118 -1.24 -32.06 4.07
C PRO A 118 -1.63 -31.59 2.68
N SER A 119 -2.73 -30.86 2.57
CA SER A 119 -3.21 -30.35 1.29
C SER A 119 -2.45 -29.09 0.86
N LEU A 120 -2.57 -28.71 -0.42
CA LEU A 120 -2.04 -27.43 -0.91
C LEU A 120 -2.62 -26.23 -0.15
N GLU A 121 -3.91 -26.28 0.23
CA GLU A 121 -4.57 -25.22 1.00
C GLU A 121 -3.97 -25.06 2.41
N ASP A 122 -3.55 -26.17 3.04
CA ASP A 122 -2.85 -26.13 4.33
C ASP A 122 -1.49 -25.40 4.20
N TYR A 123 -0.73 -25.70 3.15
CA TYR A 123 0.52 -25.01 2.88
C TYR A 123 0.31 -23.54 2.47
N LYS A 124 -0.69 -23.23 1.63
CA LYS A 124 -1.05 -21.85 1.28
C LYS A 124 -1.40 -21.04 2.52
N PHE A 125 -2.14 -21.63 3.45
CA PHE A 125 -2.45 -20.99 4.73
C PHE A 125 -1.17 -20.63 5.49
N ILE A 126 -0.23 -21.58 5.64
CA ILE A 126 1.05 -21.35 6.32
C ILE A 126 1.89 -20.31 5.59
N LEU A 127 1.97 -20.39 4.27
CA LEU A 127 2.73 -19.49 3.42
C LEU A 127 2.19 -18.06 3.51
N ASN A 128 0.86 -17.90 3.53
CA ASN A 128 0.23 -16.62 3.80
C ASN A 128 0.57 -16.12 5.22
N ARG A 129 0.52 -16.96 6.25
CA ARG A 129 0.94 -16.55 7.60
C ARG A 129 2.42 -16.14 7.66
N PHE A 130 3.31 -16.89 7.03
CA PHE A 130 4.75 -16.62 7.02
C PHE A 130 5.09 -15.35 6.26
N SER A 131 4.44 -15.14 5.12
CA SER A 131 4.60 -13.92 4.33
C SER A 131 4.10 -12.70 5.06
N LEU A 132 2.95 -12.81 5.74
CA LEU A 132 2.44 -11.75 6.61
C LEU A 132 3.40 -11.39 7.75
N MET A 133 4.20 -12.35 8.23
CA MET A 133 5.25 -12.14 9.24
C MET A 133 6.56 -11.58 8.66
N GLY A 134 6.70 -11.53 7.34
CA GLY A 134 7.97 -11.19 6.67
C GLY A 134 9.04 -12.27 6.86
N SER A 135 8.65 -13.54 6.89
CA SER A 135 9.59 -14.68 7.02
C SER A 135 10.04 -15.17 5.66
N ARG A 136 11.03 -14.49 5.08
CA ARG A 136 11.62 -14.84 3.77
C ARG A 136 12.07 -16.32 3.70
N SER A 137 12.86 -16.76 4.68
CA SER A 137 13.38 -18.13 4.76
C SER A 137 12.28 -19.15 5.01
N GLY A 138 11.31 -18.81 5.87
CA GLY A 138 10.13 -19.63 6.10
C GLY A 138 9.36 -19.87 4.81
N CYS A 139 9.06 -18.81 4.05
CA CYS A 139 8.31 -18.94 2.79
C CYS A 139 9.04 -19.84 1.78
N ARG A 140 10.36 -19.63 1.55
CA ARG A 140 11.14 -20.49 0.64
C ARG A 140 11.24 -21.94 1.10
N ARG A 141 11.25 -22.18 2.41
CA ARG A 141 11.21 -23.55 2.94
C ARG A 141 9.87 -24.22 2.65
N ILE A 142 8.76 -23.55 2.93
CA ILE A 142 7.42 -24.08 2.66
C ILE A 142 7.22 -24.31 1.15
N MET A 143 7.68 -23.40 0.28
CA MET A 143 7.66 -23.61 -1.17
C MET A 143 8.38 -24.89 -1.59
N ARG A 144 9.57 -25.16 -1.04
CA ARG A 144 10.30 -26.41 -1.30
C ARG A 144 9.54 -27.63 -0.80
N GLU A 145 8.96 -27.57 0.41
CA GLU A 145 8.17 -28.67 0.95
C GLU A 145 6.93 -28.99 0.08
N ILE A 146 6.29 -27.97 -0.54
CA ILE A 146 5.19 -28.19 -1.51
C ILE A 146 5.70 -28.92 -2.75
N LEU A 147 6.86 -28.51 -3.29
CA LEU A 147 7.49 -29.15 -4.44
C LEU A 147 7.90 -30.60 -4.15
N ASP A 148 8.55 -30.83 -3.01
CA ASP A 148 9.01 -32.15 -2.57
C ASP A 148 7.82 -33.10 -2.34
N SER A 149 6.66 -32.55 -1.96
CA SER A 149 5.41 -33.30 -1.81
C SER A 149 4.69 -33.56 -3.13
N GLY A 150 5.22 -33.09 -4.27
CA GLY A 150 4.59 -33.26 -5.59
C GLY A 150 3.28 -32.48 -5.78
N LEU A 151 3.01 -31.48 -4.94
CA LEU A 151 1.77 -30.70 -5.01
C LEU A 151 1.86 -29.60 -6.10
N PRO A 152 0.77 -29.32 -6.84
CA PRO A 152 0.78 -28.32 -7.89
C PRO A 152 0.84 -26.91 -7.29
N ILE A 153 1.90 -26.16 -7.61
CA ILE A 153 2.07 -24.77 -7.18
C ILE A 153 1.29 -23.84 -8.11
N ASP A 154 0.65 -22.82 -7.56
CA ASP A 154 -0.03 -21.77 -8.31
C ASP A 154 0.61 -20.38 -8.08
N ALA A 155 0.13 -19.37 -8.82
CA ALA A 155 0.61 -18.00 -8.69
C ALA A 155 0.41 -17.42 -7.26
N ALA A 156 -0.59 -17.88 -6.51
CA ALA A 156 -0.85 -17.39 -5.16
C ALA A 156 0.26 -17.80 -4.17
N CYS A 157 0.86 -18.98 -4.38
CA CYS A 157 2.04 -19.41 -3.63
C CYS A 157 3.27 -18.51 -3.88
N TYR A 158 3.57 -18.21 -5.15
CA TYR A 158 4.66 -17.28 -5.49
C TYR A 158 4.41 -15.87 -4.95
N ASN A 159 3.19 -15.35 -5.09
CA ASN A 159 2.79 -14.05 -4.58
C ASN A 159 2.93 -13.94 -3.07
N SER A 160 2.51 -14.97 -2.33
CA SER A 160 2.71 -15.04 -0.88
C SER A 160 4.21 -15.03 -0.55
N THR A 161 5.02 -15.80 -1.27
CA THR A 161 6.48 -15.81 -1.07
C THR A 161 7.06 -14.42 -1.28
N LEU A 162 6.77 -13.75 -2.41
CA LEU A 162 7.23 -12.40 -2.73
C LEU A 162 6.74 -11.36 -1.71
N MET A 163 5.49 -11.45 -1.24
CA MET A 163 4.99 -10.60 -0.15
C MET A 163 5.83 -10.76 1.14
N GLY A 164 6.32 -11.98 1.41
CA GLY A 164 7.26 -12.25 2.49
C GLY A 164 8.58 -11.49 2.34
N TYR A 165 9.11 -11.37 1.12
CA TYR A 165 10.29 -10.55 0.83
C TYR A 165 10.02 -9.06 1.06
N VAL A 166 8.92 -8.52 0.52
CA VAL A 166 8.52 -7.11 0.71
C VAL A 166 8.44 -6.76 2.20
N ARG A 167 7.74 -7.58 2.99
CA ARG A 167 7.58 -7.37 4.44
C ARG A 167 8.90 -7.52 5.19
N TRP A 168 9.75 -8.45 4.76
CA TRP A 168 11.09 -8.63 5.32
C TRP A 168 11.96 -7.38 5.08
N ILE A 169 12.01 -6.85 3.86
CA ILE A 169 12.81 -5.65 3.51
C ILE A 169 12.30 -4.42 4.27
N HIS A 170 10.98 -4.18 4.27
CA HIS A 170 10.39 -3.08 5.04
C HIS A 170 10.75 -3.13 6.53
N ARG A 171 10.87 -4.33 7.11
CA ARG A 171 11.32 -4.51 8.50
C ARG A 171 12.79 -4.15 8.67
N GLN A 172 13.67 -4.54 7.75
CA GLN A 172 15.09 -4.17 7.81
C GLN A 172 15.29 -2.66 7.71
N ASN A 173 14.60 -2.02 6.75
CA ASN A 173 14.66 -0.58 6.53
C ASN A 173 14.20 0.22 7.76
N ARG A 174 13.19 -0.27 8.50
CA ARG A 174 12.72 0.38 9.74
C ARG A 174 13.69 0.25 10.91
N ASN A 175 14.41 -0.86 11.00
CA ASN A 175 15.34 -1.11 12.10
C ASN A 175 16.70 -0.42 11.89
N ASN A 176 16.87 0.34 10.80
CA ASN A 176 18.17 0.85 10.33
C ASN A 176 19.24 -0.24 10.28
N HIS A 177 18.83 -1.51 10.17
CA HIS A 177 19.77 -2.59 9.94
C HIS A 177 20.19 -2.48 8.49
N LYS A 178 21.41 -1.96 8.30
CA LYS A 178 22.17 -2.19 7.08
C LYS A 178 22.51 -3.67 7.04
N ASP A 179 21.52 -4.52 6.76
CA ASP A 179 21.79 -5.93 6.46
C ASP A 179 22.68 -5.90 5.21
N PRO A 180 23.95 -6.31 5.31
CA PRO A 180 24.90 -6.20 4.22
C PRO A 180 24.67 -7.28 3.17
N ARG A 181 23.62 -8.12 3.31
CA ARG A 181 23.25 -9.07 2.27
C ARG A 181 23.25 -8.35 0.92
N PRO A 182 24.04 -8.83 -0.05
CA PRO A 182 24.14 -8.17 -1.33
C PRO A 182 22.75 -8.07 -1.93
N GLN A 183 22.35 -6.86 -2.34
CA GLN A 183 21.14 -6.62 -3.16
C GLN A 183 21.05 -7.64 -4.30
N ARG A 184 22.23 -8.00 -4.85
CA ARG A 184 22.43 -9.07 -5.85
C ARG A 184 21.85 -10.43 -5.46
N ILE A 185 21.96 -10.85 -4.20
CA ILE A 185 21.39 -12.14 -3.74
C ILE A 185 19.86 -12.06 -3.77
N ILE A 186 19.27 -10.96 -3.30
CA ILE A 186 17.82 -10.80 -3.29
C ILE A 186 17.28 -10.70 -4.73
N SER A 187 17.95 -9.92 -5.59
CA SER A 187 17.62 -9.81 -7.00
C SER A 187 17.71 -11.17 -7.70
N ALA A 188 18.79 -11.94 -7.50
CA ALA A 188 18.95 -13.28 -8.03
C ALA A 188 17.89 -14.27 -7.51
N GLU A 189 17.54 -14.21 -6.22
CA GLU A 189 16.47 -15.05 -5.66
C GLU A 189 15.10 -14.74 -6.29
N ILE A 190 14.83 -13.48 -6.64
CA ILE A 190 13.57 -13.06 -7.27
C ILE A 190 13.54 -13.45 -8.74
N SER A 191 14.63 -13.23 -9.48
CA SER A 191 14.76 -13.71 -10.86
C SER A 191 14.59 -15.23 -10.91
N GLY A 192 15.19 -15.96 -9.97
CA GLY A 192 15.00 -17.41 -9.84
C GLY A 192 13.54 -17.81 -9.54
N LEU A 193 12.79 -17.03 -8.76
CA LEU A 193 11.36 -17.27 -8.55
C LEU A 193 10.54 -17.07 -9.84
N LEU A 194 10.85 -16.02 -10.62
CA LEU A 194 10.15 -15.74 -11.89
C LEU A 194 10.50 -16.78 -12.96
N GLU A 195 11.76 -17.22 -13.02
CA GLU A 195 12.19 -18.31 -13.88
C GLU A 195 11.52 -19.64 -13.49
N GLU A 196 11.42 -19.92 -12.19
CA GLU A 196 10.70 -21.10 -11.68
C GLU A 196 9.22 -21.09 -12.09
N MET A 197 8.56 -19.92 -12.06
CA MET A 197 7.20 -19.74 -12.57
C MET A 197 7.12 -20.01 -14.08
N ALA A 198 8.04 -19.46 -14.87
CA ALA A 198 8.08 -19.65 -16.31
C ALA A 198 8.30 -21.12 -16.69
N ASN A 199 9.24 -21.81 -16.03
CA ASN A 199 9.54 -23.23 -16.22
C ASN A 199 8.34 -24.14 -15.90
N LYS A 200 7.46 -23.70 -15.00
CA LYS A 200 6.20 -24.40 -14.65
C LYS A 200 5.00 -23.92 -15.46
N SER A 201 5.21 -23.04 -16.44
CA SER A 201 4.15 -22.42 -17.25
C SER A 201 3.09 -21.68 -16.40
N ILE A 202 3.50 -21.14 -15.25
CA ILE A 202 2.65 -20.34 -14.37
C ILE A 202 2.83 -18.87 -14.77
N GLN A 203 1.81 -18.29 -15.39
CA GLN A 203 1.86 -16.88 -15.78
C GLN A 203 1.87 -15.96 -14.54
N PRO A 204 2.86 -15.06 -14.42
CA PRO A 204 2.84 -14.01 -13.39
C PRO A 204 1.61 -13.11 -13.55
N ASN A 205 0.94 -12.82 -12.44
CA ASN A 205 -0.20 -11.90 -12.45
C ASN A 205 0.24 -10.49 -11.99
N GLN A 206 -0.70 -9.55 -11.98
CA GLN A 206 -0.41 -8.17 -11.61
C GLN A 206 0.18 -8.05 -10.19
N ASP A 207 -0.30 -8.87 -9.23
CA ASP A 207 0.22 -8.85 -7.87
C ASP A 207 1.67 -9.35 -7.82
N THR A 208 2.03 -10.34 -8.64
CA THR A 208 3.41 -10.81 -8.80
C THR A 208 4.33 -9.63 -9.16
N TYR A 209 3.99 -8.90 -10.22
CA TYR A 209 4.79 -7.76 -10.68
C TYR A 209 4.80 -6.60 -9.68
N ASN A 210 3.67 -6.32 -9.01
CA ASN A 210 3.62 -5.30 -7.96
C ASN A 210 4.58 -5.60 -6.80
N TYR A 211 4.66 -6.88 -6.37
CA TYR A 211 5.60 -7.28 -5.32
C TYR A 211 7.05 -7.20 -5.81
N VAL A 212 7.35 -7.70 -7.00
CA VAL A 212 8.71 -7.62 -7.57
C VAL A 212 9.16 -6.16 -7.69
N LEU A 213 8.31 -5.29 -8.24
CA LEU A 213 8.59 -3.86 -8.35
C LEU A 213 8.86 -3.21 -6.99
N SER A 214 8.05 -3.54 -5.97
CA SER A 214 8.27 -3.03 -4.61
C SER A 214 9.61 -3.50 -4.06
N ILE A 215 9.97 -4.77 -4.28
CA ILE A 215 11.25 -5.32 -3.80
C ILE A 215 12.41 -4.61 -4.49
N LEU A 216 12.44 -4.57 -5.83
CA LEU A 216 13.53 -3.96 -6.60
C LEU A 216 13.74 -2.49 -6.21
N LYS A 217 12.65 -1.75 -6.03
CA LYS A 217 12.69 -0.38 -5.50
C LYS A 217 13.29 -0.32 -4.09
N ASP A 218 12.83 -1.16 -3.16
CA ASP A 218 13.27 -1.11 -1.76
C ASP A 218 14.70 -1.64 -1.55
N ILE A 219 15.22 -2.49 -2.47
CA ILE A 219 16.63 -2.91 -2.48
C ILE A 219 17.52 -2.01 -3.34
N HIS A 220 16.98 -0.94 -3.95
CA HIS A 220 17.73 -0.02 -4.80
C HIS A 220 18.35 -0.66 -6.07
N ASP A 221 17.73 -1.71 -6.61
CA ASP A 221 18.11 -2.33 -7.90
C ASP A 221 17.38 -1.61 -9.04
N PHE A 222 17.90 -0.44 -9.43
CA PHE A 222 17.26 0.41 -10.43
C PHE A 222 17.31 -0.18 -11.84
N ASP A 223 18.39 -0.88 -12.18
CA ASP A 223 18.55 -1.53 -13.49
C ASP A 223 17.54 -2.68 -13.64
N GLY A 224 17.43 -3.55 -12.62
CA GLY A 224 16.42 -4.60 -12.59
C GLY A 224 15.00 -4.05 -12.63
N LEU A 225 14.75 -2.91 -11.96
CA LEU A 225 13.44 -2.23 -11.99
C LEU A 225 13.13 -1.70 -13.40
N ASN A 226 14.09 -1.07 -14.07
CA ASN A 226 13.90 -0.57 -15.43
C ASN A 226 13.66 -1.74 -16.41
N GLN A 227 14.43 -2.81 -16.31
CA GLN A 227 14.23 -4.01 -17.12
C GLN A 227 12.84 -4.62 -16.90
N LEU A 228 12.38 -4.70 -15.65
CA LEU A 228 11.02 -5.15 -15.32
C LEU A 228 9.97 -4.25 -15.98
N LEU A 229 10.09 -2.92 -15.84
CA LEU A 229 9.14 -1.98 -16.41
C LEU A 229 9.08 -2.05 -17.94
N GLN A 230 10.23 -2.15 -18.61
CA GLN A 230 10.31 -2.26 -20.06
C GLN A 230 9.67 -3.56 -20.56
N SER A 231 10.01 -4.69 -19.94
CA SER A 231 9.53 -6.01 -20.38
C SER A 231 8.08 -6.32 -20.00
N THR A 232 7.56 -5.75 -18.91
CA THR A 232 6.24 -6.10 -18.39
C THR A 232 5.18 -5.02 -18.61
N TYR A 233 5.52 -3.74 -18.41
CA TYR A 233 4.58 -2.63 -18.56
C TYR A 233 4.80 -1.85 -19.87
N GLY A 234 5.85 -2.17 -20.63
CA GLY A 234 6.22 -1.41 -21.82
C GLY A 234 6.70 0.01 -21.50
N ILE A 235 7.18 0.26 -20.28
CA ILE A 235 7.63 1.59 -19.84
C ILE A 235 9.15 1.64 -19.88
N ASP A 236 9.71 2.51 -20.72
CA ASP A 236 11.13 2.88 -20.66
C ASP A 236 11.32 4.12 -19.80
N ILE A 237 12.05 4.03 -18.68
CA ILE A 237 12.30 5.20 -17.82
C ILE A 237 13.10 6.28 -18.57
N TYR A 238 13.97 5.88 -19.49
CA TYR A 238 14.85 6.80 -20.21
C TYR A 238 14.14 7.47 -21.40
N ASN A 239 13.13 6.81 -21.96
CA ASN A 239 12.32 7.31 -23.07
C ASN A 239 10.83 7.09 -22.77
N PRO A 240 10.27 7.76 -21.74
CA PRO A 240 8.94 7.42 -21.22
C PRO A 240 7.80 7.74 -22.19
N ASP A 241 8.08 8.50 -23.25
CA ASP A 241 7.14 8.83 -24.31
C ASP A 241 7.01 7.71 -25.37
N HIS A 242 7.92 6.72 -25.36
CA HIS A 242 7.97 5.64 -26.33
C HIS A 242 7.93 4.27 -25.65
N GLN A 243 7.21 3.32 -26.26
CA GLN A 243 7.27 1.92 -25.84
C GLN A 243 8.56 1.28 -26.36
N PRO A 244 9.23 0.42 -25.55
CA PRO A 244 10.38 -0.34 -26.02
C PRO A 244 10.01 -1.23 -27.22
N ILE A 245 10.86 -1.24 -28.25
CA ILE A 245 10.67 -2.09 -29.44
C ILE A 245 10.54 -3.57 -29.05
N GLN A 246 11.37 -4.02 -28.10
CA GLN A 246 11.34 -5.39 -27.59
C GLN A 246 9.98 -5.78 -26.98
N PHE A 247 9.29 -4.82 -26.34
CA PHE A 247 7.98 -5.05 -25.77
C PHE A 247 6.91 -5.15 -26.86
N LEU A 248 7.00 -4.31 -27.89
CA LEU A 248 6.13 -4.39 -29.07
C LEU A 248 6.31 -5.71 -29.83
N ASP A 249 7.55 -6.12 -30.06
CA ASP A 249 7.88 -7.41 -30.70
C ASP A 249 7.31 -8.57 -29.88
N PHE A 250 7.47 -8.55 -28.55
CA PHE A 250 6.91 -9.55 -27.65
C PHE A 250 5.39 -9.64 -27.74
N LEU A 251 4.66 -8.50 -27.73
CA LEU A 251 3.20 -8.48 -27.87
C LEU A 251 2.75 -8.94 -29.26
N SER A 252 3.51 -8.62 -30.31
CA SER A 252 3.20 -9.08 -31.68
C SER A 252 3.31 -10.61 -31.81
N GLN A 253 4.29 -11.21 -31.14
CA GLN A 253 4.48 -12.66 -31.08
C GLN A 253 3.49 -13.34 -30.14
N ASN A 254 3.00 -12.62 -29.12
CA ASN A 254 2.13 -13.16 -28.07
C ASN A 254 0.86 -12.31 -27.90
N PRO A 255 -0.01 -12.23 -28.92
CA PRO A 255 -1.18 -11.34 -28.91
C PRO A 255 -2.22 -11.69 -27.85
N HIS A 256 -2.16 -12.91 -27.29
CA HIS A 256 -3.04 -13.39 -26.23
C HIS A 256 -2.62 -12.88 -24.83
N ILE A 257 -1.41 -12.34 -24.68
CA ILE A 257 -0.91 -11.83 -23.42
C ILE A 257 -1.32 -10.36 -23.29
N SER A 258 -2.19 -10.06 -22.33
CA SER A 258 -2.54 -8.68 -21.98
C SER A 258 -1.55 -8.15 -20.95
N PRO A 259 -0.84 -7.04 -21.22
CA PRO A 259 0.12 -6.50 -20.28
C PRO A 259 -0.58 -6.02 -19.00
N PRO A 260 0.07 -6.15 -17.82
CA PRO A 260 -0.46 -5.67 -16.57
C PRO A 260 -0.72 -4.16 -16.65
N LYS A 261 -1.91 -3.76 -16.21
CA LYS A 261 -2.29 -2.35 -16.18
C LYS A 261 -1.55 -1.59 -15.08
N VAL A 262 -1.17 -0.34 -15.34
CA VAL A 262 -0.50 0.52 -14.33
C VAL A 262 -1.52 0.92 -13.26
N SER A 263 -1.27 0.55 -12.01
CA SER A 263 -2.09 0.94 -10.87
C SER A 263 -1.51 2.19 -10.17
N PRO A 264 -2.28 2.92 -9.35
CA PRO A 264 -1.75 4.04 -8.56
C PRO A 264 -0.61 3.61 -7.62
N SER A 265 -0.62 2.36 -7.14
CA SER A 265 0.47 1.82 -6.31
C SER A 265 1.75 1.55 -7.12
N VAL A 266 1.60 1.11 -8.37
CA VAL A 266 2.72 0.94 -9.31
C VAL A 266 3.30 2.30 -9.64
N LEU A 267 2.49 3.26 -10.09
CA LEU A 267 2.97 4.62 -10.39
C LEU A 267 3.68 5.24 -9.18
N ARG A 268 3.12 5.10 -7.98
CA ARG A 268 3.77 5.58 -6.75
C ARG A 268 5.15 4.95 -6.56
N SER A 269 5.28 3.65 -6.82
CA SER A 269 6.55 2.93 -6.68
C SER A 269 7.57 3.35 -7.73
N ILE A 270 7.12 3.59 -8.97
CA ILE A 270 7.96 4.14 -10.06
C ILE A 270 8.47 5.53 -9.69
N VAL A 271 7.57 6.45 -9.31
CA VAL A 271 7.92 7.82 -8.89
C VAL A 271 8.90 7.81 -7.72
N ASP A 272 8.70 6.91 -6.76
CA ASP A 272 9.59 6.75 -5.61
C ASP A 272 10.96 6.18 -6.01
N ALA A 273 11.00 5.18 -6.90
CA ALA A 273 12.24 4.60 -7.44
C ALA A 273 13.05 5.64 -8.23
N VAL A 274 12.41 6.26 -9.23
CA VAL A 274 13.02 7.22 -10.14
C VAL A 274 13.51 8.45 -9.38
N GLY A 275 12.73 8.97 -8.43
CA GLY A 275 13.15 10.12 -7.62
C GLY A 275 14.34 9.82 -6.70
N ASN A 276 14.55 8.56 -6.29
CA ASN A 276 15.72 8.19 -5.47
C ASN A 276 17.00 7.92 -6.28
N HIS A 277 16.90 7.54 -7.56
CA HIS A 277 18.07 7.05 -8.34
C HIS A 277 18.41 7.89 -9.58
N SER A 278 17.46 8.67 -10.10
CA SER A 278 17.65 9.46 -11.32
C SER A 278 17.62 10.96 -11.03
N ASN A 279 17.82 11.76 -12.09
CA ASN A 279 17.69 13.20 -11.98
C ASN A 279 16.21 13.63 -11.97
N LEU A 280 15.96 14.85 -11.49
CA LEU A 280 14.62 15.40 -11.41
C LEU A 280 13.93 15.53 -12.78
N SER A 281 14.70 15.76 -13.86
CA SER A 281 14.14 15.87 -15.20
C SER A 281 13.49 14.55 -15.64
N THR A 282 14.20 13.43 -15.46
CA THR A 282 13.71 12.08 -15.73
C THR A 282 12.48 11.78 -14.88
N LEU A 283 12.48 12.15 -13.59
CA LEU A 283 11.30 11.99 -12.74
C LEU A 283 10.07 12.70 -13.29
N ILE A 284 10.22 13.95 -13.71
CA ILE A 284 9.12 14.75 -14.29
C ILE A 284 8.67 14.12 -15.60
N SER A 285 9.59 13.80 -16.51
CA SER A 285 9.25 13.18 -17.80
C SER A 285 8.50 11.87 -17.62
N VAL A 286 8.97 10.97 -16.74
CA VAL A 286 8.29 9.71 -16.45
C VAL A 286 6.92 9.95 -15.83
N PHE A 287 6.81 10.87 -14.86
CA PHE A 287 5.52 11.19 -14.24
C PHE A 287 4.53 11.73 -15.28
N GLU A 288 4.92 12.74 -16.06
CA GLU A 288 4.06 13.38 -17.05
C GLU A 288 3.66 12.42 -18.15
N ALA A 289 4.57 11.60 -18.68
CA ALA A 289 4.27 10.63 -19.73
C ALA A 289 3.30 9.53 -19.24
N LEU A 290 3.46 9.05 -18.00
CA LEU A 290 2.55 8.04 -17.45
C LEU A 290 1.17 8.65 -17.14
N VAL A 291 1.13 9.87 -16.61
CA VAL A 291 -0.11 10.60 -16.28
C VAL A 291 -0.84 11.08 -17.53
N ASN A 292 -0.09 11.48 -18.56
CA ASN A 292 -0.57 12.02 -19.84
C ASN A 292 0.02 11.20 -21.00
N PRO A 293 -0.38 9.93 -21.17
CA PRO A 293 0.14 9.11 -22.25
C PRO A 293 -0.17 9.75 -23.60
N ILE A 294 0.87 9.92 -24.43
CA ILE A 294 0.72 10.41 -25.79
C ILE A 294 -0.11 9.39 -26.59
N LYS A 295 -1.10 9.88 -27.33
CA LYS A 295 -1.88 9.07 -28.27
C LYS A 295 -1.25 9.20 -29.65
N THR A 296 -0.45 8.24 -30.06
CA THR A 296 0.00 8.08 -31.44
C THR A 296 -0.99 7.16 -32.16
N ASP A 297 -1.62 7.65 -33.23
CA ASP A 297 -2.54 6.87 -34.08
C ASP A 297 -3.73 6.24 -33.35
N GLY A 298 -4.19 6.89 -32.28
CA GLY A 298 -5.29 6.39 -31.45
C GLY A 298 -4.91 5.27 -30.48
N VAL A 299 -3.68 4.75 -30.54
CA VAL A 299 -3.14 3.78 -29.58
C VAL A 299 -2.56 4.53 -28.40
N GLN A 300 -3.12 4.28 -27.22
CA GLN A 300 -2.61 4.83 -25.97
C GLN A 300 -1.38 4.03 -25.53
N THR A 301 -0.25 4.71 -25.33
CA THR A 301 1.03 4.09 -24.94
C THR A 301 0.98 3.32 -23.63
N TYR A 302 0.08 3.66 -22.70
CA TYR A 302 -0.05 2.96 -21.42
C TYR A 302 -1.49 2.70 -21.04
N VAL A 303 -1.78 1.45 -20.64
CA VAL A 303 -3.11 1.04 -20.17
C VAL A 303 -3.20 1.18 -18.65
N TRP A 304 -4.02 2.11 -18.18
CA TRP A 304 -4.30 2.33 -16.77
C TRP A 304 -5.25 1.28 -16.20
N LYS A 305 -4.98 0.80 -14.97
CA LYS A 305 -5.92 -0.12 -14.32
C LYS A 305 -7.17 0.65 -13.93
N THR A 306 -8.25 0.32 -14.60
CA THR A 306 -9.61 0.64 -14.20
C THR A 306 -9.81 0.03 -12.81
N THR A 307 -9.97 0.84 -11.78
CA THR A 307 -10.27 0.30 -10.44
C THR A 307 -11.66 -0.36 -10.43
N PRO A 308 -12.00 -1.24 -9.47
CA PRO A 308 -13.35 -1.83 -9.39
C PRO A 308 -14.48 -0.78 -9.31
N GLU A 309 -14.16 0.40 -8.79
CA GLU A 309 -15.02 1.59 -8.78
C GLU A 309 -15.28 2.17 -10.19
N GLU A 310 -14.39 1.91 -11.14
CA GLU A 310 -14.47 2.34 -12.54
C GLU A 310 -15.00 1.24 -13.47
N GLU A 311 -14.81 -0.06 -13.17
CA GLU A 311 -15.37 -1.15 -13.98
C GLU A 311 -16.92 -1.18 -13.95
N SER A 312 -17.52 -0.57 -12.92
CA SER A 312 -18.98 -0.51 -12.71
C SER A 312 -19.65 0.79 -13.19
N SER A 313 -18.89 1.77 -13.70
CA SER A 313 -19.46 2.99 -14.29
C SER A 313 -18.50 3.68 -15.24
N GLU A 314 -19.01 4.24 -16.33
CA GLU A 314 -18.34 5.30 -17.09
C GLU A 314 -17.81 6.37 -16.12
N THR A 315 -16.53 6.29 -15.74
CA THR A 315 -15.97 7.20 -14.76
C THR A 315 -15.52 8.48 -15.42
N VAL A 316 -15.96 9.61 -14.84
CA VAL A 316 -15.33 10.92 -14.98
C VAL A 316 -14.00 10.87 -14.24
N ALA A 317 -13.02 10.20 -14.84
CA ALA A 317 -11.65 10.42 -14.49
C ALA A 317 -11.33 11.87 -14.88
N VAL A 318 -10.74 12.64 -13.96
CA VAL A 318 -10.32 14.01 -14.26
C VAL A 318 -9.32 13.93 -15.42
N ASN A 319 -9.76 14.26 -16.64
CA ASN A 319 -9.02 14.00 -17.89
C ASN A 319 -8.54 12.55 -18.09
N GLY A 320 -9.26 11.52 -17.63
CA GLY A 320 -8.82 10.12 -17.81
C GLY A 320 -7.85 9.58 -16.75
N LYS A 321 -7.56 10.33 -15.68
CA LYS A 321 -6.44 10.05 -14.76
C LYS A 321 -6.85 9.46 -13.40
N ASN A 322 -6.33 8.28 -13.08
CA ASN A 322 -6.46 7.63 -11.76
C ASN A 322 -5.32 7.98 -10.81
N LEU A 323 -5.15 9.26 -10.48
CA LEU A 323 -4.10 9.67 -9.54
C LEU A 323 -4.58 9.55 -8.09
N SER A 324 -3.71 9.03 -7.24
CA SER A 324 -3.93 9.00 -5.80
C SER A 324 -3.10 10.08 -5.11
N VAL A 325 -3.57 10.56 -3.95
CA VAL A 325 -2.78 11.47 -3.09
C VAL A 325 -1.39 10.90 -2.80
N THR A 326 -1.27 9.57 -2.70
CA THR A 326 0.01 8.93 -2.37
C THR A 326 1.05 9.01 -3.48
N VAL A 327 0.63 9.17 -4.74
CA VAL A 327 1.53 9.44 -5.87
C VAL A 327 2.05 10.86 -5.76
N PHE A 328 1.15 11.84 -5.59
CA PHE A 328 1.52 13.24 -5.41
C PHE A 328 2.37 13.48 -4.16
N ASP A 329 2.12 12.73 -3.09
CA ASP A 329 2.92 12.71 -1.86
C ASP A 329 4.39 12.41 -2.16
N ARG A 330 4.65 11.36 -2.96
CA ARG A 330 5.99 10.98 -3.39
C ARG A 330 6.60 11.92 -4.41
N LEU A 331 5.81 12.38 -5.39
CA LEU A 331 6.26 13.36 -6.37
C LEU A 331 6.68 14.66 -5.68
N LEU A 332 5.84 15.21 -4.81
CA LEU A 332 6.16 16.44 -4.08
C LEU A 332 7.32 16.23 -3.12
N TYR A 333 7.45 15.08 -2.47
CA TYR A 333 8.64 14.79 -1.68
C TYR A 333 9.93 14.96 -2.51
N HIS A 334 10.00 14.34 -3.69
CA HIS A 334 11.18 14.40 -4.56
C HIS A 334 11.37 15.77 -5.22
N VAL A 335 10.30 16.38 -5.75
CA VAL A 335 10.35 17.73 -6.35
C VAL A 335 10.75 18.78 -5.30
N THR A 336 10.20 18.70 -4.09
CA THR A 336 10.58 19.61 -3.01
C THR A 336 11.93 19.29 -2.40
N ARG A 337 12.49 18.09 -2.62
CA ARG A 337 13.85 17.73 -2.22
C ARG A 337 14.88 18.14 -3.26
N GLN A 338 14.72 17.83 -4.54
CA GLN A 338 15.75 18.06 -5.56
C GLN A 338 15.49 19.30 -6.43
N GLY A 339 14.24 19.76 -6.50
CA GLY A 339 13.81 20.72 -7.50
C GLY A 339 13.79 22.19 -7.09
N PRO A 340 13.71 23.08 -8.10
CA PRO A 340 13.56 24.50 -7.88
C PRO A 340 12.17 24.84 -7.32
N SER A 341 12.07 25.96 -6.59
CA SER A 341 10.83 26.42 -5.97
C SER A 341 9.64 26.50 -6.93
N PHE A 342 9.86 26.95 -8.16
CA PHE A 342 8.77 27.18 -9.12
C PHE A 342 8.09 25.87 -9.53
N LEU A 343 8.86 24.78 -9.64
CA LEU A 343 8.34 23.48 -10.02
C LEU A 343 7.51 22.87 -8.89
N ALA A 344 7.97 22.98 -7.64
CA ALA A 344 7.17 22.58 -6.49
C ALA A 344 5.84 23.34 -6.43
N LYS A 345 5.87 24.66 -6.65
CA LYS A 345 4.65 25.48 -6.74
C LYS A 345 3.73 25.04 -7.87
N HIS A 346 4.30 24.69 -9.03
CA HIS A 346 3.54 24.19 -10.17
C HIS A 346 2.78 22.91 -9.80
N TYR A 347 3.44 21.92 -9.22
CA TYR A 347 2.77 20.68 -8.82
C TYR A 347 1.78 20.84 -7.67
N ILE A 348 2.05 21.75 -6.72
CA ILE A 348 1.06 22.12 -5.69
C ILE A 348 -0.19 22.71 -6.34
N ARG A 349 -0.03 23.64 -7.30
CA ARG A 349 -1.16 24.22 -8.06
C ARG A 349 -1.92 23.15 -8.82
N TYR A 350 -1.20 22.25 -9.48
CA TYR A 350 -1.78 21.12 -10.20
C TYR A 350 -2.64 20.25 -9.29
N ILE A 351 -2.14 19.91 -8.10
CA ILE A 351 -2.89 19.12 -7.10
C ILE A 351 -4.14 19.88 -6.63
N ILE A 352 -4.05 21.19 -6.38
CA ILE A 352 -5.21 22.00 -5.97
C ILE A 352 -6.27 22.02 -7.08
N SER A 353 -5.86 22.16 -8.36
CA SER A 353 -6.77 22.08 -9.51
C SER A 353 -7.43 20.71 -9.61
N ALA A 354 -6.63 19.63 -9.54
CA ALA A 354 -7.13 18.26 -9.59
C ALA A 354 -8.11 17.95 -8.45
N CYS A 355 -7.83 18.40 -7.22
CA CYS A 355 -8.76 18.29 -6.09
C CYS A 355 -10.10 18.99 -6.41
N LYS A 356 -10.05 20.20 -6.99
CA LYS A 356 -11.24 20.98 -7.32
C LYS A 356 -12.07 20.31 -8.42
N GLU A 357 -11.42 19.86 -9.49
CA GLU A 357 -12.05 19.15 -10.60
C GLU A 357 -12.72 17.86 -10.12
N GLU A 358 -12.02 17.06 -9.33
CA GLU A 358 -12.56 15.82 -8.77
C GLU A 358 -13.73 16.09 -7.81
N ARG A 359 -13.66 17.14 -6.99
CA ARG A 359 -14.77 17.54 -6.12
C ARG A 359 -16.02 17.87 -6.92
N VAL A 360 -15.89 18.67 -7.98
CA VAL A 360 -17.01 19.06 -8.86
C VAL A 360 -17.59 17.84 -9.58
N ALA A 361 -16.74 16.97 -10.13
CA ALA A 361 -17.17 15.73 -10.78
C ALA A 361 -17.92 14.81 -9.81
N ASN A 362 -17.41 14.64 -8.59
CA ASN A 362 -18.06 13.82 -7.56
C ASN A 362 -19.37 14.44 -7.07
N ALA A 363 -19.46 15.77 -6.94
CA ALA A 363 -20.70 16.45 -6.60
C ALA A 363 -21.77 16.25 -7.69
N ALA A 364 -21.39 16.36 -8.97
CA ALA A 364 -22.28 16.11 -10.10
C ALA A 364 -22.74 14.64 -10.14
N PHE A 365 -21.82 13.69 -9.94
CA PHE A 365 -22.16 12.27 -9.86
C PHE A 365 -23.13 11.98 -8.71
N ARG A 366 -22.88 12.52 -7.53
CA ARG A 366 -23.73 12.36 -6.34
C ARG A 366 -25.13 12.93 -6.56
N LYS A 367 -25.24 14.08 -7.23
CA LYS A 367 -26.52 14.68 -7.60
C LYS A 367 -27.28 13.79 -8.59
N ASN A 368 -26.63 13.37 -9.67
CA ASN A 368 -27.22 12.47 -10.66
C ASN A 368 -27.66 11.14 -10.01
N LEU A 369 -26.84 10.58 -9.11
CA LEU A 369 -27.19 9.36 -8.38
C LEU A 369 -28.47 9.54 -7.55
N LEU A 370 -28.68 10.67 -6.87
CA LEU A 370 -29.93 10.91 -6.12
C LEU A 370 -31.15 11.05 -7.04
N GLU A 371 -30.98 11.69 -8.19
CA GLU A 371 -32.03 11.94 -9.17
C GLU A 371 -32.45 10.63 -9.87
N THR A 372 -31.47 9.80 -10.25
CA THR A 372 -31.68 8.58 -11.04
C THR A 372 -31.71 7.29 -10.21
N ALA A 373 -31.53 7.38 -8.89
CA ALA A 373 -31.51 6.20 -8.02
C ALA A 373 -32.83 5.41 -8.09
N THR A 374 -32.72 4.20 -8.60
CA THR A 374 -33.67 3.10 -8.46
C THR A 374 -33.07 2.01 -7.58
N ILE A 375 -33.90 1.09 -7.08
CA ILE A 375 -33.45 -0.06 -6.28
C ILE A 375 -32.34 -0.85 -7.01
N ASP A 376 -32.47 -1.04 -8.32
CA ASP A 376 -31.46 -1.76 -9.10
C ASP A 376 -30.17 -0.97 -9.27
N THR A 377 -30.22 0.35 -9.45
CA THR A 377 -28.98 1.15 -9.52
C THR A 377 -28.19 1.09 -8.22
N LEU A 378 -28.86 1.04 -7.07
CA LEU A 378 -28.24 0.93 -5.75
C LEU A 378 -27.62 -0.46 -5.50
N LYS A 379 -28.15 -1.52 -6.14
CA LYS A 379 -27.56 -2.87 -6.06
C LYS A 379 -26.17 -2.93 -6.68
N TYR A 380 -25.90 -2.13 -7.73
CA TYR A 380 -24.68 -2.29 -8.54
C TYR A 380 -23.67 -1.15 -8.41
N LYS A 381 -24.08 0.09 -8.12
CA LYS A 381 -23.14 1.23 -8.05
C LYS A 381 -22.61 1.44 -6.63
N HIS A 382 -21.28 1.53 -6.49
CA HIS A 382 -20.64 2.01 -5.26
C HIS A 382 -20.58 3.53 -5.24
N ILE A 383 -20.61 4.10 -4.04
CA ILE A 383 -20.52 5.55 -3.85
C ILE A 383 -19.10 6.02 -4.16
N LYS A 384 -18.97 7.02 -5.03
CA LYS A 384 -17.69 7.61 -5.39
C LYS A 384 -17.18 8.52 -4.27
N ILE A 385 -15.97 8.24 -3.80
CA ILE A 385 -15.25 9.08 -2.86
C ILE A 385 -14.12 9.80 -3.61
N PRO A 386 -13.93 11.12 -3.38
CA PRO A 386 -12.77 11.82 -3.89
C PRO A 386 -11.47 11.16 -3.44
N ARG A 387 -10.69 10.73 -4.43
CA ARG A 387 -9.41 10.04 -4.27
C ARG A 387 -8.31 11.02 -3.94
N ILE A 388 -8.36 12.23 -4.50
CA ILE A 388 -7.40 13.30 -4.30
C ILE A 388 -7.96 14.28 -3.27
N PHE A 389 -7.25 14.42 -2.16
CA PHE A 389 -7.51 15.45 -1.17
C PHE A 389 -6.19 15.91 -0.56
N PHE A 390 -6.13 17.17 -0.18
CA PHE A 390 -4.95 17.74 0.45
C PHE A 390 -4.83 17.20 1.89
N SER A 391 -3.89 16.28 2.13
CA SER A 391 -3.73 15.65 3.44
C SER A 391 -2.59 16.27 4.26
N ALA A 392 -2.62 16.09 5.58
CA ALA A 392 -1.50 16.48 6.44
C ALA A 392 -0.22 15.66 6.13
N GLN A 393 -0.37 14.47 5.55
CA GLN A 393 0.76 13.69 5.06
C GLN A 393 1.45 14.40 3.88
N LEU A 394 0.68 14.94 2.93
CA LEU A 394 1.21 15.71 1.80
C LEU A 394 2.03 16.91 2.30
N LEU A 395 1.52 17.63 3.30
CA LEU A 395 2.28 18.70 3.97
C LEU A 395 3.55 18.20 4.64
N THR A 396 3.51 17.01 5.24
CA THR A 396 4.68 16.40 5.88
C THR A 396 5.75 16.05 4.84
N SER A 397 5.37 15.55 3.67
CA SER A 397 6.29 15.27 2.57
C SER A 397 6.91 16.54 2.01
N ILE A 398 6.12 17.60 1.83
CA ILE A 398 6.62 18.94 1.48
C ILE A 398 7.63 19.39 2.55
N ARG A 399 7.29 19.30 3.83
CA ARG A 399 8.17 19.66 4.94
C ARG A 399 9.49 18.90 4.90
N LEU A 400 9.45 17.58 4.74
CA LEU A 400 10.65 16.75 4.72
C LEU A 400 11.57 17.13 3.56
N GLY A 401 11.04 17.31 2.34
CA GLY A 401 11.85 17.74 1.21
C GLY A 401 12.43 19.16 1.37
N LEU A 402 11.71 20.05 2.05
CA LEU A 402 12.19 21.41 2.35
C LEU A 402 13.32 21.44 3.38
N LEU A 403 13.33 20.51 4.34
CA LEU A 403 14.36 20.44 5.38
C LEU A 403 15.72 19.99 4.81
N ASP A 404 15.76 19.40 3.61
CA ASP A 404 17.01 18.98 2.98
C ASP A 404 17.73 20.12 2.23
N HIS A 405 17.03 21.20 1.82
CA HIS A 405 17.64 22.28 1.02
C HIS A 405 17.12 23.68 1.39
N HIS A 406 17.96 24.44 2.10
CA HIS A 406 17.52 25.62 2.86
C HIS A 406 17.35 26.93 2.09
N TYR A 407 18.07 27.15 0.98
CA TYR A 407 18.15 28.50 0.39
C TYR A 407 17.06 28.80 -0.63
N GLN A 408 16.68 27.81 -1.42
CA GLN A 408 15.87 28.04 -2.62
C GLN A 408 14.37 27.91 -2.38
N LYS A 409 13.93 27.49 -1.18
CA LYS A 409 12.57 26.93 -1.00
C LYS A 409 11.64 27.68 -0.04
N MET A 410 12.07 28.84 0.49
CA MET A 410 11.18 29.75 1.22
C MET A 410 9.96 30.16 0.38
N GLY A 411 10.14 30.29 -0.94
CA GLY A 411 9.03 30.59 -1.84
C GLY A 411 7.90 29.57 -1.78
N VAL A 412 8.21 28.28 -1.58
CA VAL A 412 7.21 27.20 -1.48
C VAL A 412 6.45 27.28 -0.16
N ILE A 413 7.14 27.51 0.96
CA ILE A 413 6.49 27.61 2.27
C ILE A 413 5.54 28.82 2.31
N LYS A 414 6.00 29.98 1.80
CA LYS A 414 5.15 31.18 1.72
C LYS A 414 3.91 30.91 0.88
N TYR A 415 4.10 30.33 -0.30
CA TYR A 415 3.00 29.97 -1.19
C TYR A 415 2.03 29.00 -0.51
N MET A 416 2.52 27.97 0.19
CA MET A 416 1.67 27.05 0.92
C MET A 416 0.89 27.73 2.04
N LEU A 417 1.51 28.60 2.83
CA LEU A 417 0.83 29.38 3.87
C LEU A 417 -0.29 30.26 3.29
N GLU A 418 -0.08 30.84 2.11
CA GLU A 418 -1.11 31.62 1.40
C GLU A 418 -2.26 30.74 0.88
N GLN A 419 -1.98 29.53 0.41
CA GLN A 419 -3.00 28.62 -0.14
C GLN A 419 -3.76 27.82 0.92
N LEU A 420 -3.17 27.58 2.09
CA LEU A 420 -3.76 26.72 3.13
C LEU A 420 -5.16 27.16 3.59
N PRO A 421 -5.43 28.46 3.88
CA PRO A 421 -6.77 28.91 4.26
C PRO A 421 -7.82 28.60 3.19
N PHE A 422 -7.46 28.75 1.91
CA PHE A 422 -8.35 28.43 0.79
C PHE A 422 -8.63 26.92 0.72
N ILE A 423 -7.58 26.08 0.81
CA ILE A 423 -7.72 24.61 0.81
C ILE A 423 -8.61 24.14 1.95
N MET A 424 -8.40 24.67 3.16
CA MET A 424 -9.19 24.31 4.35
C MET A 424 -10.66 24.73 4.19
N LYS A 425 -10.92 25.92 3.63
CA LYS A 425 -12.28 26.39 3.35
C LYS A 425 -12.99 25.49 2.35
N GLU A 426 -12.32 25.09 1.27
CA GLU A 426 -12.90 24.19 0.26
C GLU A 426 -13.14 22.78 0.83
N GLN A 427 -12.24 22.24 1.65
CA GLN A 427 -12.46 20.95 2.32
C GLN A 427 -13.58 20.99 3.36
N ALA A 428 -13.73 22.10 4.07
CA ALA A 428 -14.85 22.30 4.99
C ALA A 428 -16.19 22.34 4.23
N LYS A 429 -16.23 23.07 3.11
CA LYS A 429 -17.38 23.09 2.20
C LYS A 429 -17.71 21.69 1.69
N GLU A 430 -16.73 20.92 1.26
CA GLU A 430 -16.92 19.54 0.80
C GLU A 430 -17.47 18.62 1.91
N HIS A 431 -16.95 18.76 3.14
CA HIS A 431 -17.45 18.03 4.30
C HIS A 431 -18.94 18.32 4.54
N ASP A 432 -19.35 19.58 4.44
CA ASP A 432 -20.73 19.99 4.64
C ASP A 432 -21.63 19.49 3.49
N GLU A 433 -21.19 19.63 2.24
CA GLU A 433 -21.86 19.09 1.05
C GLU A 433 -22.07 17.56 1.16
N LEU A 434 -21.06 16.81 1.64
CA LEU A 434 -21.15 15.36 1.84
C LEU A 434 -22.12 15.00 2.96
N ARG A 435 -22.16 15.78 4.03
CA ARG A 435 -23.07 15.55 5.16
C ARG A 435 -24.52 15.80 4.76
N GLU A 436 -24.79 16.86 3.99
CA GLU A 436 -26.12 17.14 3.45
C GLU A 436 -26.55 16.06 2.46
N TRP A 437 -25.64 15.68 1.56
CA TRP A 437 -25.90 14.61 0.60
C TRP A 437 -26.20 13.27 1.28
N MET A 438 -25.46 12.91 2.34
CA MET A 438 -25.69 11.68 3.10
C MET A 438 -27.11 11.62 3.68
N LYS A 439 -27.63 12.73 4.21
CA LYS A 439 -29.03 12.80 4.69
C LYS A 439 -30.02 12.59 3.54
N ALA A 440 -29.84 13.30 2.43
CA ALA A 440 -30.70 13.15 1.26
C ALA A 440 -30.66 11.73 0.69
N TYR A 441 -29.50 11.07 0.75
CA TYR A 441 -29.31 9.68 0.33
C TYR A 441 -30.04 8.70 1.26
N GLU A 442 -29.95 8.88 2.58
CA GLU A 442 -30.71 8.09 3.56
C GLU A 442 -32.22 8.24 3.34
N GLU A 443 -32.71 9.46 3.14
CA GLU A 443 -34.13 9.74 2.85
C GLU A 443 -34.57 9.06 1.54
N LYS A 444 -33.76 9.15 0.49
CA LYS A 444 -34.02 8.48 -0.80
C LYS A 444 -34.05 6.96 -0.65
N ILE A 445 -33.14 6.37 0.12
CA ILE A 445 -33.14 4.92 0.42
C ILE A 445 -34.44 4.52 1.11
N VAL A 446 -34.84 5.24 2.16
CA VAL A 446 -36.08 4.94 2.90
C VAL A 446 -37.29 5.04 1.98
N HIS A 447 -37.34 6.06 1.12
CA HIS A 447 -38.39 6.21 0.13
C HIS A 447 -38.42 5.02 -0.86
N LEU A 448 -37.27 4.61 -1.40
CA LEU A 448 -37.18 3.50 -2.35
C LEU A 448 -37.54 2.15 -1.70
N LEU A 449 -37.10 1.88 -0.47
CA LEU A 449 -37.44 0.65 0.25
C LEU A 449 -38.93 0.58 0.62
N ASN A 450 -39.58 1.72 0.84
CA ASN A 450 -41.02 1.79 1.15
C ASN A 450 -41.92 1.75 -0.09
N SER A 451 -41.35 1.94 -1.29
CA SER A 451 -42.08 1.87 -2.56
C SER A 451 -42.53 0.43 -2.88
N ASP A 452 -43.48 0.28 -3.82
CA ASP A 452 -43.98 -1.03 -4.24
C ASP A 452 -42.86 -1.93 -4.78
N GLN A 453 -41.85 -1.36 -5.43
CA GLN A 453 -40.66 -2.10 -5.87
C GLN A 453 -39.85 -2.66 -4.70
N GLY A 454 -39.75 -1.91 -3.59
CA GLY A 454 -39.04 -2.35 -2.39
C GLY A 454 -39.79 -3.46 -1.66
N ARG A 455 -41.12 -3.36 -1.61
CA ARG A 455 -42.00 -4.40 -1.04
C ARG A 455 -42.05 -5.68 -1.88
N ALA A 456 -41.75 -5.59 -3.17
CA ALA A 456 -41.68 -6.72 -4.09
C ALA A 456 -40.35 -7.50 -4.03
N LEU A 457 -39.34 -7.01 -3.30
CA LEU A 457 -38.07 -7.74 -3.13
C LEU A 457 -38.26 -8.97 -2.24
N ASP A 458 -37.61 -10.07 -2.59
CA ASP A 458 -37.49 -11.23 -1.70
C ASP A 458 -36.59 -10.91 -0.50
N ASP A 459 -36.80 -11.61 0.61
CA ASP A 459 -36.07 -11.39 1.87
C ASP A 459 -34.55 -11.46 1.70
N SER A 460 -34.04 -12.33 0.81
CA SER A 460 -32.61 -12.49 0.57
C SER A 460 -32.02 -11.25 -0.12
N THR A 461 -32.66 -10.80 -1.21
CA THR A 461 -32.25 -9.58 -1.93
C THR A 461 -32.40 -8.34 -1.05
N PHE A 462 -33.47 -8.23 -0.28
CA PHE A 462 -33.67 -7.12 0.65
C PHE A 462 -32.56 -7.04 1.71
N ASN A 463 -32.19 -8.18 2.31
CA ASN A 463 -31.11 -8.26 3.30
C ASN A 463 -29.74 -7.93 2.70
N ASN A 464 -29.46 -8.42 1.48
CA ASN A 464 -28.21 -8.12 0.77
C ASN A 464 -28.12 -6.64 0.42
N LEU A 465 -29.20 -6.04 -0.08
CA LEU A 465 -29.28 -4.61 -0.38
C LEU A 465 -29.07 -3.78 0.89
N THR A 466 -29.78 -4.10 1.97
CA THR A 466 -29.65 -3.40 3.26
C THR A 466 -28.22 -3.46 3.80
N THR A 467 -27.57 -4.62 3.70
CA THR A 467 -26.16 -4.79 4.13
C THR A 467 -25.21 -3.96 3.27
N LYS A 468 -25.46 -3.88 1.96
CA LYS A 468 -24.68 -3.04 1.05
C LYS A 468 -24.86 -1.54 1.36
N LEU A 469 -26.10 -1.10 1.57
CA LEU A 469 -26.42 0.29 1.92
C LEU A 469 -25.81 0.70 3.26
N ASP A 470 -25.83 -0.18 4.28
CA ASP A 470 -25.15 0.07 5.56
C ASP A 470 -23.63 0.20 5.37
N THR A 471 -23.05 -0.63 4.49
CA THR A 471 -21.63 -0.54 4.13
C THR A 471 -21.31 0.80 3.45
N ASP A 472 -22.14 1.23 2.51
CA ASP A 472 -22.00 2.50 1.80
C ASP A 472 -22.13 3.71 2.75
N LEU A 473 -23.12 3.72 3.64
CA LEU A 473 -23.30 4.76 4.66
C LEU A 473 -22.10 4.83 5.62
N ARG A 474 -21.59 3.67 6.04
CA ARG A 474 -20.37 3.58 6.86
C ARG A 474 -19.18 4.19 6.14
N ILE A 475 -19.00 3.89 4.87
CA ILE A 475 -17.92 4.43 4.03
C ILE A 475 -18.02 5.96 3.90
N ILE A 476 -19.21 6.52 3.67
CA ILE A 476 -19.42 7.99 3.63
C ILE A 476 -19.09 8.62 4.99
N ASN A 477 -19.57 8.02 6.08
CA ASN A 477 -19.37 8.56 7.42
C ASN A 477 -17.89 8.51 7.83
N ASP A 478 -17.19 7.42 7.52
CA ASP A 478 -15.74 7.29 7.70
C ASP A 478 -15.00 8.35 6.88
N ARG A 479 -15.44 8.63 5.65
CA ARG A 479 -14.87 9.68 4.81
C ARG A 479 -15.10 11.08 5.36
N THR A 480 -16.32 11.38 5.80
CA THR A 480 -16.69 12.67 6.40
C THR A 480 -15.85 12.93 7.65
N SER A 481 -15.72 11.91 8.50
CA SER A 481 -14.86 11.92 9.68
C SER A 481 -13.39 12.14 9.31
N THR A 482 -12.93 11.49 8.24
CA THR A 482 -11.57 11.63 7.71
C THR A 482 -11.30 13.05 7.21
N LEU A 483 -12.21 13.67 6.44
CA LEU A 483 -12.07 15.06 5.98
C LEU A 483 -12.01 16.05 7.15
N LYS A 484 -12.88 15.86 8.15
CA LYS A 484 -12.88 16.67 9.37
C LYS A 484 -11.56 16.56 10.13
N LEU A 485 -11.01 15.35 10.25
CA LEU A 485 -9.72 15.11 10.88
C LEU A 485 -8.58 15.78 10.09
N HIS A 486 -8.58 15.65 8.76
CA HIS A 486 -7.58 16.30 7.91
C HIS A 486 -7.64 17.82 8.03
N ASN A 487 -8.81 18.44 8.01
CA ASN A 487 -8.97 19.88 8.22
C ASN A 487 -8.40 20.33 9.57
N ARG A 488 -8.63 19.57 10.65
CA ARG A 488 -8.03 19.85 11.96
C ARG A 488 -6.51 19.76 11.91
N LEU A 489 -5.96 18.74 11.26
CA LEU A 489 -4.52 18.58 11.11
C LEU A 489 -3.90 19.66 10.23
N LEU A 490 -4.57 20.09 9.16
CA LEU A 490 -4.15 21.22 8.34
C LEU A 490 -4.17 22.53 9.13
N ASN A 491 -5.17 22.74 9.98
CA ASN A 491 -5.23 23.91 10.85
C ASN A 491 -4.07 23.94 11.85
N VAL A 492 -3.82 22.80 12.53
CA VAL A 492 -2.65 22.65 13.40
C VAL A 492 -1.38 22.91 12.58
N ALA A 493 -1.29 22.37 11.37
CA ALA A 493 -0.13 22.54 10.52
C ALA A 493 0.16 23.97 10.12
N GLY A 494 -0.86 24.68 9.63
CA GLY A 494 -0.77 26.07 9.23
C GLY A 494 -0.43 27.01 10.38
N ASN A 495 -0.94 26.74 11.59
CA ASN A 495 -0.77 27.64 12.73
C ASN A 495 0.43 27.32 13.62
N THR A 496 0.91 26.07 13.67
CA THR A 496 1.98 25.66 14.59
C THR A 496 3.28 25.39 13.86
N TRP A 497 3.37 24.28 13.13
CA TRP A 497 4.66 23.81 12.66
C TRP A 497 5.11 24.46 11.35
N MET A 498 4.23 24.88 10.45
CA MET A 498 4.66 25.59 9.22
C MET A 498 5.36 26.93 9.55
N PRO A 499 4.85 27.77 10.46
CA PRO A 499 5.56 28.96 10.94
C PRO A 499 6.90 28.61 11.63
N GLN A 500 6.97 27.52 12.38
CA GLN A 500 8.22 27.07 13.00
C GLN A 500 9.24 26.62 11.95
N VAL A 501 8.83 25.85 10.95
CA VAL A 501 9.70 25.44 9.83
C VAL A 501 10.16 26.66 9.05
N TRP A 502 9.28 27.63 8.80
CA TRP A 502 9.65 28.92 8.21
C TRP A 502 10.73 29.64 9.03
N ALA A 503 10.54 29.75 10.34
CA ALA A 503 11.51 30.38 11.24
C ALA A 503 12.85 29.64 11.26
N GLN A 504 12.82 28.31 11.29
CA GLN A 504 14.03 27.46 11.25
C GLN A 504 14.79 27.62 9.93
N VAL A 505 14.10 27.56 8.78
CA VAL A 505 14.73 27.75 7.46
C VAL A 505 15.25 29.18 7.31
N ALA A 506 14.51 30.19 7.79
CA ALA A 506 14.96 31.57 7.82
C ALA A 506 16.21 31.76 8.69
N ALA A 507 16.27 31.15 9.88
CA ALA A 507 17.42 31.19 10.77
C ALA A 507 18.65 30.54 10.14
N ARG A 508 18.52 29.33 9.58
CA ARG A 508 19.60 28.65 8.83
C ARG A 508 20.09 29.49 7.65
N ARG A 509 19.17 30.16 6.94
CA ARG A 509 19.53 31.08 5.84
C ARG A 509 20.35 32.27 6.32
N ARG A 510 20.00 32.86 7.47
CA ARG A 510 20.80 33.95 8.08
C ARG A 510 22.19 33.44 8.48
N GLN A 511 22.26 32.26 9.10
CA GLN A 511 23.51 31.64 9.51
C GLN A 511 24.45 31.37 8.34
N SER A 512 23.96 30.80 7.24
CA SER A 512 24.82 30.58 6.07
C SER A 512 25.21 31.86 5.35
N ARG A 513 24.35 32.88 5.29
CA ARG A 513 24.78 34.19 4.79
C ARG A 513 25.89 34.78 5.65
N ALA A 514 25.81 34.61 6.97
CA ALA A 514 26.89 34.99 7.88
C ALA A 514 28.16 34.17 7.61
N ASN A 515 28.06 32.86 7.42
CA ASN A 515 29.22 32.00 7.10
C ASN A 515 29.86 32.37 5.76
N VAL A 516 29.07 32.62 4.71
CA VAL A 516 29.58 33.06 3.39
C VAL A 516 30.30 34.40 3.52
N ARG A 517 29.75 35.35 4.30
CA ARG A 517 30.43 36.63 4.60
C ARG A 517 31.73 36.41 5.36
N MET A 518 31.76 35.51 6.33
CA MET A 518 32.96 35.16 7.09
C MET A 518 34.03 34.52 6.21
N ILE A 519 33.64 33.62 5.28
CA ILE A 519 34.56 33.00 4.32
C ILE A 519 35.11 34.06 3.35
N ALA A 520 34.24 34.89 2.76
CA ALA A 520 34.67 35.97 1.88
C ALA A 520 35.62 36.96 2.57
N ALA A 521 35.31 37.36 3.82
CA ALA A 521 36.19 38.22 4.61
C ALA A 521 37.53 37.55 4.96
N LYS A 522 37.54 36.22 5.15
CA LYS A 522 38.78 35.46 5.34
C LYS A 522 39.61 35.41 4.05
N GLU A 523 38.98 35.10 2.92
CA GLU A 523 39.63 35.10 1.60
C GLU A 523 40.22 36.48 1.26
N GLU A 524 39.51 37.55 1.58
CA GLU A 524 39.99 38.93 1.42
C GLU A 524 41.22 39.22 2.30
N ARG A 525 41.21 38.82 3.57
CA ARG A 525 42.39 38.95 4.47
C ARG A 525 43.57 38.13 3.97
N ASP A 526 43.34 36.91 3.53
CA ASP A 526 44.37 36.02 3.01
C ASP A 526 44.97 36.62 1.71
N ALA A 527 44.16 37.23 0.85
CA ALA A 527 44.62 37.95 -0.34
C ALA A 527 45.44 39.20 0.03
N GLN A 528 45.01 39.99 1.02
CA GLN A 528 45.76 41.14 1.52
C GLN A 528 47.12 40.73 2.10
N LEU A 529 47.18 39.64 2.87
CA LEU A 529 48.43 39.10 3.42
C LEU A 529 49.37 38.62 2.31
N ARG A 530 48.84 37.95 1.28
CA ARG A 530 49.65 37.55 0.10
C ARG A 530 50.24 38.77 -0.61
N ASN A 531 49.42 39.78 -0.90
CA ASN A 531 49.89 41.01 -1.53
C ASN A 531 50.95 41.72 -0.69
N LYS A 532 50.80 41.72 0.65
CA LYS A 532 51.80 42.28 1.55
C LYS A 532 53.11 41.50 1.52
N MET A 533 53.06 40.18 1.57
CA MET A 533 54.27 39.34 1.48
C MET A 533 54.98 39.52 0.14
N GLU A 534 54.24 39.66 -0.96
CA GLU A 534 54.82 39.97 -2.28
C GLU A 534 55.54 41.33 -2.27
N GLN A 535 54.90 42.37 -1.71
CA GLN A 535 55.53 43.68 -1.56
C GLN A 535 56.81 43.62 -0.70
N ASP A 536 56.75 42.96 0.46
CA ASP A 536 57.89 42.82 1.37
C ASP A 536 59.05 42.04 0.71
N TYR A 537 58.75 41.03 -0.12
CA TYR A 537 59.75 40.27 -0.88
C TYR A 537 60.46 41.14 -1.93
N PHE A 538 59.73 41.98 -2.67
CA PHE A 538 60.34 42.90 -3.65
C PHE A 538 61.20 43.99 -3.01
N VAL A 539 60.84 44.47 -1.81
CA VAL A 539 61.66 45.42 -1.06
C VAL A 539 62.95 44.77 -0.55
N GLY A 540 62.91 43.51 -0.12
CA GLY A 540 64.12 42.76 0.28
C GLY A 540 65.09 42.49 -0.88
N ALA A 541 64.58 42.22 -2.07
CA ALA A 541 65.40 41.94 -3.26
C ALA A 541 66.05 43.19 -3.88
N SER A 542 65.62 44.39 -3.49
CA SER A 542 66.14 45.68 -4.00
C SER A 542 67.11 46.36 -3.04
N ALA A 543 67.43 45.74 -1.90
CA ALA A 543 68.49 46.23 -1.02
C ALA A 543 69.86 46.10 -1.73
N PRO A 544 70.66 47.18 -1.83
CA PRO A 544 71.97 47.13 -2.47
C PRO A 544 72.89 46.15 -1.73
N VAL A 545 73.44 45.19 -2.47
CA VAL A 545 74.49 44.28 -1.99
C VAL A 545 75.67 45.15 -1.58
N THR A 546 75.98 45.17 -0.28
CA THR A 546 77.14 45.86 0.30
C THR A 546 78.30 44.91 0.45
#